data_AF-A0A146LLD8-F1
#
_entry.id   AF-A0A146LLD8-F1
#
_cell.length_a   1.000
_cell.length_b   1.000
_cell.length_c   1.000
_cell.angle_alpha   90.00
_cell.angle_beta   90.00
_cell.angle_gamma   90.00
#
_symmetry.space_group_name_H-M   'P 1'
#
loop_
_entity.id
_entity.type
_entity.pdbx_description
1 polymer ?
#
loop_
_entity_poly.entity_id
_entity_poly.type
_entity_poly.pdbx_seq_one_letter_code
_entity_poly.pdbx_strand_id
1 'polypeptide(L)'
;RTSVQFRRPKTFSAPKNPKYPRKSVPHRSRMDAFNIIKYPLTTEAAMKKIEDNNTLVFLVHTRSNKHHIKAAVKKLYDINVAKVNTLIRPDGKKKAYVRLA
;
A
#
# COMPACT_ATOMS: atom_id res chain seq x y z
N ARG A 1 -36.21 -9.80 40.82
CA ARG A 1 -35.86 -9.85 39.37
C ARG A 1 -37.14 -9.60 38.59
N THR A 2 -37.11 -8.80 37.53
CA THR A 2 -38.31 -8.41 36.75
C THR A 2 -38.56 -9.27 35.50
N SER A 3 -37.70 -10.24 35.22
CA SER A 3 -37.81 -11.15 34.06
C SER A 3 -37.52 -12.59 34.48
N VAL A 4 -38.22 -13.54 33.84
CA VAL A 4 -38.06 -14.99 34.01
C VAL A 4 -36.81 -15.50 33.29
N GLN A 5 -36.31 -14.76 32.28
CA GLN A 5 -35.14 -15.16 31.50
C GLN A 5 -33.82 -14.76 32.17
N PHE A 6 -32.89 -15.70 32.29
CA PHE A 6 -31.54 -15.44 32.75
C PHE A 6 -30.63 -14.98 31.59
N ARG A 7 -29.85 -13.91 31.81
CA ARG A 7 -28.79 -13.44 30.89
C ARG A 7 -27.47 -13.38 31.64
N ARG A 8 -26.37 -13.78 30.99
CA ARG A 8 -25.03 -13.70 31.59
C ARG A 8 -24.72 -12.22 31.89
N PRO A 9 -24.34 -11.86 33.13
CA PRO A 9 -23.91 -10.50 33.44
C PRO A 9 -22.63 -10.16 32.67
N LYS A 10 -22.46 -8.88 32.33
CA LYS A 10 -21.18 -8.41 31.82
C LYS A 10 -20.20 -8.37 32.98
N THR A 11 -19.19 -9.22 32.92
CA THR A 11 -18.09 -9.27 33.89
C THR A 11 -16.86 -8.58 33.33
N PHE A 12 -15.91 -8.23 34.20
CA PHE A 12 -14.62 -7.71 33.78
C PHE A 12 -13.85 -8.77 32.97
N SER A 13 -13.35 -8.39 31.79
CA SER A 13 -12.48 -9.22 30.96
C SER A 13 -11.09 -8.58 30.92
N ALA A 14 -10.13 -9.15 31.65
CA ALA A 14 -8.77 -8.66 31.67
C ALA A 14 -8.11 -8.73 30.27
N PRO A 15 -7.25 -7.75 29.91
CA PRO A 15 -6.48 -7.82 28.68
C PRO A 15 -5.47 -8.98 28.71
N LYS A 16 -5.13 -9.52 27.54
CA LYS A 16 -4.14 -10.62 27.44
C LYS A 16 -2.74 -10.09 27.76
N ASN A 17 -2.12 -10.63 28.81
CA ASN A 17 -0.70 -10.42 29.13
C ASN A 17 0.05 -11.77 29.12
N PRO A 18 0.44 -12.29 27.93
CA PRO A 18 1.12 -13.58 27.84
C PRO A 18 2.53 -13.52 28.43
N LYS A 19 2.96 -14.58 29.11
CA LYS A 19 4.29 -14.66 29.75
C LYS A 19 5.46 -14.73 28.76
N TYR A 20 5.20 -15.14 27.52
CA TYR A 20 6.21 -15.32 26.48
C TYR A 20 5.68 -14.84 25.12
N PRO A 21 6.57 -14.35 24.23
CA PRO A 21 6.18 -13.95 22.89
C PRO A 21 5.87 -15.19 22.02
N ARG A 22 4.86 -15.08 21.15
CA ARG A 22 4.50 -16.17 20.21
C ARG A 22 5.53 -16.40 19.09
N LYS A 23 6.33 -15.37 18.79
CA LYS A 23 7.40 -15.40 17.80
C LYS A 23 8.62 -14.76 18.44
N SER A 24 9.79 -15.38 18.27
CA SER A 24 11.05 -14.85 18.80
C SER A 24 11.44 -13.53 18.15
N VAL A 25 11.13 -13.34 16.87
CA VAL A 25 11.50 -12.15 16.09
C VAL A 25 10.29 -11.60 15.32
N PRO A 26 10.08 -10.27 15.30
CA PRO A 26 9.04 -9.65 14.48
C PRO A 26 9.36 -9.78 12.98
N HIS A 27 8.32 -9.76 12.15
CA HIS A 27 8.50 -9.81 10.70
C HIS A 27 8.88 -8.44 10.15
N ARG A 28 9.89 -8.39 9.27
CA ARG A 28 10.30 -7.15 8.60
C ARG A 28 9.27 -6.73 7.56
N SER A 29 9.02 -5.43 7.40
CA SER A 29 8.18 -4.95 6.29
C SER A 29 8.78 -5.38 4.94
N ARG A 30 8.06 -6.23 4.21
CA ARG A 30 8.44 -6.67 2.85
C ARG A 30 8.03 -5.67 1.76
N MET A 31 7.23 -4.66 2.12
CA MET A 31 6.70 -3.63 1.20
C MET A 31 7.37 -2.29 1.51
N ASP A 32 8.67 -2.20 1.26
CA ASP A 32 9.42 -0.94 1.30
C ASP A 32 9.32 -0.19 -0.04
N ALA A 33 9.82 1.05 -0.08
CA ALA A 33 9.71 1.91 -1.24
C ALA A 33 10.36 1.29 -2.50
N PHE A 34 11.50 0.62 -2.34
CA PHE A 34 12.22 -0.04 -3.42
C PHE A 34 11.51 -1.29 -3.94
N ASN A 35 10.84 -2.08 -3.09
CA ASN A 35 10.03 -3.20 -3.57
C ASN A 35 8.72 -2.72 -4.22
N ILE A 36 8.17 -1.57 -3.80
CA ILE A 36 6.95 -0.99 -4.36
C ILE A 36 7.17 -0.54 -5.80
N ILE A 37 8.20 0.26 -6.05
CA ILE A 37 8.54 0.79 -7.39
C ILE A 37 9.64 -0.07 -7.98
N LYS A 38 9.31 -0.84 -9.02
CA LYS A 38 10.27 -1.76 -9.65
C LYS A 38 11.16 -1.03 -10.64
N TYR A 39 10.54 -0.38 -11.62
CA TYR A 39 11.24 0.37 -12.66
C TYR A 39 10.28 1.33 -13.41
N PRO A 40 10.79 2.44 -13.98
CA PRO A 40 10.00 3.29 -14.86
C PRO A 40 9.67 2.57 -16.17
N LEU A 41 8.57 2.95 -16.79
CA LEU A 41 8.15 2.38 -18.07
C LEU A 41 8.53 3.34 -19.20
N THR A 42 9.49 2.93 -20.03
CA THR A 42 10.15 3.78 -21.04
C THR A 42 9.61 3.57 -22.46
N THR A 43 8.35 3.13 -22.60
CA THR A 43 7.71 3.00 -23.93
C THR A 43 7.37 4.36 -24.50
N GLU A 44 7.32 4.50 -25.82
CA GLU A 44 6.93 5.75 -26.51
C GLU A 44 5.62 6.36 -25.96
N ALA A 45 4.59 5.55 -25.77
CA ALA A 45 3.31 6.01 -25.20
C ALA A 45 3.44 6.53 -23.76
N ALA A 46 4.40 6.04 -22.99
CA ALA A 46 4.70 6.53 -21.65
C ALA A 46 5.56 7.79 -21.68
N MET A 47 6.53 7.87 -22.59
CA MET A 47 7.32 9.08 -22.83
C MET A 47 6.42 10.25 -23.20
N LYS A 48 5.47 10.03 -24.11
CA LYS A 48 4.44 11.02 -24.47
C LYS A 48 3.61 11.48 -23.26
N LYS A 49 3.32 10.58 -22.31
CA LYS A 49 2.59 10.91 -21.07
C LYS A 49 3.41 11.75 -20.09
N ILE A 50 4.73 11.64 -20.12
CA ILE A 50 5.63 12.47 -19.32
C ILE A 50 5.59 13.90 -19.88
N GLU A 51 5.70 14.05 -21.19
CA GLU A 51 5.69 15.33 -21.90
C GLU A 51 4.33 16.04 -21.83
N ASP A 52 3.25 15.38 -22.29
CA ASP A 52 1.95 16.04 -22.49
C ASP A 52 1.17 16.28 -21.18
N ASN A 53 1.36 15.41 -20.18
CA ASN A 53 0.46 15.35 -19.02
C ASN A 53 1.18 15.47 -17.67
N ASN A 54 2.51 15.65 -17.67
CA ASN A 54 3.33 15.65 -16.46
C ASN A 54 3.05 14.39 -15.60
N THR A 55 3.00 13.23 -16.26
CA THR A 55 2.71 11.94 -15.61
C THR A 55 3.85 10.95 -15.81
N LEU A 56 4.46 10.54 -14.70
CA LEU A 56 5.44 9.46 -14.70
C LEU A 56 4.72 8.11 -14.69
N VAL A 57 5.25 7.16 -15.46
CA VAL A 57 4.70 5.80 -15.55
C VAL A 57 5.68 4.80 -14.96
N PHE A 58 5.22 4.03 -13.97
CA PHE A 58 6.03 3.03 -13.29
C PHE A 58 5.41 1.64 -13.39
N LEU A 59 6.26 0.63 -13.38
CA LEU A 59 5.88 -0.72 -13.01
C LEU A 59 6.07 -0.91 -11.51
N VAL A 60 5.00 -1.37 -10.87
CA VAL A 60 4.91 -1.46 -9.41
C VAL A 60 4.55 -2.88 -8.97
N HIS A 61 4.76 -3.16 -7.68
CA HIS A 61 4.36 -4.43 -7.09
C HIS A 61 2.84 -4.65 -7.20
N THR A 62 2.39 -5.85 -7.54
CA THR A 62 0.96 -6.15 -7.77
C THR A 62 0.10 -5.98 -6.52
N ARG A 63 0.67 -6.15 -5.33
CA ARG A 63 0.01 -5.94 -4.04
C ARG A 63 0.05 -4.49 -3.54
N SER A 64 0.74 -3.56 -4.21
CA SER A 64 0.78 -2.15 -3.77
C SER A 64 -0.57 -1.47 -3.99
N ASN A 65 -0.98 -0.60 -3.06
CA ASN A 65 -2.14 0.26 -3.23
C ASN A 65 -1.67 1.66 -3.70
N LYS A 66 -2.62 2.55 -4.01
CA LYS A 66 -2.28 3.91 -4.48
C LYS A 66 -1.50 4.73 -3.44
N HIS A 67 -1.77 4.52 -2.15
CA HIS A 67 -1.07 5.21 -1.05
C HIS A 67 0.39 4.78 -0.92
N HIS A 68 0.66 3.47 -1.05
CA HIS A 68 2.01 2.90 -1.08
C HIS A 68 2.83 3.52 -2.21
N ILE A 69 2.24 3.60 -3.41
CA ILE A 69 2.92 4.18 -4.59
C ILE A 69 3.17 5.68 -4.36
N LYS A 70 2.19 6.43 -3.86
CA LYS A 70 2.33 7.86 -3.55
C LYS A 70 3.47 8.12 -2.57
N ALA A 71 3.52 7.34 -1.47
CA ALA A 71 4.56 7.46 -0.45
C ALA A 71 5.94 7.02 -0.97
N ALA A 72 6.00 5.95 -1.77
CA ALA A 72 7.25 5.46 -2.34
C ALA A 72 7.85 6.44 -3.35
N VAL A 73 7.03 7.03 -4.24
CA VAL A 73 7.51 8.02 -5.21
C VAL A 73 8.02 9.26 -4.49
N LYS A 74 7.26 9.75 -3.50
CA LYS A 74 7.67 10.90 -2.70
C LYS A 74 8.99 10.64 -1.96
N LYS A 75 9.19 9.44 -1.40
CA LYS A 75 10.39 9.09 -0.64
C LYS A 75 11.63 8.86 -1.51
N LEU A 76 11.45 8.26 -2.70
CA LEU A 76 12.59 7.87 -3.55
C LEU A 76 13.08 8.98 -4.45
N TYR A 77 12.18 9.87 -4.88
CA TYR A 77 12.49 10.89 -5.86
C TYR A 77 12.28 12.32 -5.33
N ASP A 78 11.80 12.48 -4.09
CA ASP A 78 11.48 13.78 -3.47
C ASP A 78 10.46 14.63 -4.25
N ILE A 79 9.57 13.97 -5.01
CA ILE A 79 8.56 14.63 -5.84
C ILE A 79 7.19 14.61 -5.15
N ASN A 80 6.46 15.73 -5.24
CA ASN A 80 5.08 15.81 -4.81
C ASN A 80 4.12 15.22 -5.86
N VAL A 81 3.21 14.37 -5.40
CA VAL A 81 2.27 13.63 -6.27
C VAL A 81 0.86 14.18 -6.08
N ALA A 82 0.24 14.63 -7.17
CA ALA A 82 -1.15 15.04 -7.20
C ALA A 82 -2.09 13.83 -7.09
N LYS A 83 -2.02 12.90 -8.05
CA LYS A 83 -2.87 11.70 -8.10
C LYS A 83 -2.16 10.50 -8.70
N VAL A 84 -2.63 9.30 -8.33
CA VAL A 84 -2.13 8.01 -8.85
C VAL A 84 -3.27 7.20 -9.44
N ASN A 85 -3.13 6.81 -10.70
CA ASN A 85 -4.02 5.86 -11.37
C ASN A 85 -3.26 4.55 -11.60
N THR A 86 -3.92 3.42 -11.41
CA THR A 86 -3.27 2.09 -11.52
C THR A 86 -4.12 1.14 -12.32
N LEU A 87 -3.47 0.27 -13.10
CA LEU A 87 -4.11 -0.86 -13.77
C LEU A 87 -3.21 -2.10 -13.70
N ILE A 88 -3.80 -3.29 -13.76
CA ILE A 88 -3.05 -4.53 -13.94
C ILE A 88 -2.99 -4.79 -15.45
N ARG A 89 -1.79 -4.96 -15.99
CA ARG A 89 -1.58 -5.31 -17.40
C ARG A 89 -1.95 -6.79 -17.64
N PRO A 90 -2.27 -7.19 -18.87
CA PRO A 90 -2.48 -8.60 -19.21
C PRO A 90 -1.26 -9.48 -18.84
N ASP A 91 -0.05 -8.93 -18.84
CA ASP A 91 1.18 -9.60 -18.36
C ASP A 91 1.22 -9.87 -16.84
N GLY A 92 0.15 -9.57 -16.10
CA GLY A 92 0.05 -9.73 -14.65
C GLY A 92 0.81 -8.68 -13.82
N LYS A 93 1.50 -7.73 -14.46
CA LYS A 93 2.25 -6.66 -13.77
C LYS A 93 1.40 -5.41 -13.59
N LYS A 94 1.48 -4.75 -12.43
CA LYS A 94 0.73 -3.51 -12.16
C LYS A 94 1.47 -2.29 -12.71
N LYS A 95 0.79 -1.52 -13.57
CA LYS A 95 1.24 -0.23 -14.12
C LYS A 95 0.62 0.90 -13.30
N ALA A 96 1.40 1.91 -12.95
CA ALA A 96 0.96 3.10 -12.23
C ALA A 96 1.27 4.36 -13.06
N TYR A 97 0.26 5.19 -13.28
CA TYR A 97 0.38 6.55 -13.79
C TYR A 97 0.35 7.51 -12.61
N VAL A 98 1.43 8.26 -12.43
CA VAL A 98 1.65 9.15 -11.29
C VAL A 98 1.69 10.58 -11.83
N ARG A 99 0.65 11.37 -11.58
CA ARG A 99 0.62 12.78 -11.96
C ARG A 99 1.35 13.58 -10.89
N LEU A 100 2.33 14.36 -11.32
CA LEU A 100 3.08 15.24 -10.45
C LEU A 100 2.22 16.45 -10.05
N ALA A 101 2.52 17.03 -8.88
CA ALA A 101 1.90 18.26 -8.40
C ALA A 101 2.47 19.48 -9.11
#